data_AF-A0A4U9HMP6-F1
#
_entry.id   AF-A0A4U9HMP6-F1
#
_cell.length_a   1.000
_cell.length_b   1.000
_cell.length_c   1.000
_cell.angle_alpha   90.00
_cell.angle_beta   90.00
_cell.angle_gamma   90.00
#
_symmetry.space_group_name_H-M   'P 1'
#
loop_
_entity.id
_entity.type
_entity.pdbx_description
1 polymer ?
#
loop_
_entity_poly.entity_id
_entity_poly.type
_entity_poly.pdbx_seq_one_letter_code
_entity_poly.pdbx_strand_id
1 'polypeptide(L)'
;MYSTKKPFSCHLLALLVILCGLAVACFSQQIWADDYFNPALLDLDNPQQGKTDLSIYEKGPGQAPGQYQVALFINNNKIDTREVTFKLHKDAKGDSSLQPCFSLGDLKRLGVKTEKYPQLMAKGECAELSVIPAASATFKVRHQQLLLSIPQSALGQIPRGYIDPKDFDEGITAGLLNYSTNASQSHARQPGKQDNSSQYVNLRPGLNIGAWRVRNYSTWNRSTTGHEEQHSFSSVYTYAQRDIVAMKSDLTVGQSSSPADVFDSVPYTGMQLNSDSDMLPDSEKGYAPIIRGTAHSNALVMVRQNGYVIYQNTVAPRCV
;
A
#
# COMPACT_ATOMS: atom_id res chain seq x y z
N MET A 1 78.57 75.34 2.37
CA MET A 1 78.76 73.90 2.05
C MET A 1 78.21 73.09 3.21
N TYR A 2 76.92 72.75 3.20
CA TYR A 2 76.30 71.85 4.19
C TYR A 2 75.41 70.88 3.40
N SER A 3 75.74 69.59 3.45
CA SER A 3 74.98 68.52 2.81
C SER A 3 74.46 67.59 3.89
N THR A 4 73.14 67.66 4.11
CA THR A 4 72.38 66.80 5.00
C THR A 4 72.05 65.49 4.29
N LYS A 5 72.60 64.35 4.75
CA LYS A 5 72.13 63.02 4.35
C LYS A 5 71.07 62.52 5.34
N LYS A 6 69.86 62.26 4.83
CA LYS A 6 68.69 61.71 5.57
C LYS A 6 68.86 60.22 5.89
N PRO A 7 68.27 59.71 6.99
CA PRO A 7 68.33 58.30 7.38
C PRO A 7 67.19 57.51 6.72
N PHE A 8 67.35 57.08 5.47
CA PHE A 8 66.29 56.37 4.73
C PHE A 8 66.31 54.83 4.91
N SER A 9 67.31 54.27 5.59
CA SER A 9 67.53 52.81 5.64
C SER A 9 66.80 52.08 6.77
N CYS A 10 66.34 52.76 7.82
CA CYS A 10 65.77 52.10 9.00
C CYS A 10 64.26 51.79 8.85
N HIS A 11 63.52 52.64 8.13
CA HIS A 11 62.09 52.43 7.88
C HIS A 11 61.80 51.31 6.88
N LEU A 12 62.70 51.06 5.91
CA LEU A 12 62.51 50.00 4.91
C LEU A 12 62.63 48.60 5.51
N LEU A 13 63.53 48.42 6.48
CA LEU A 13 63.72 47.16 7.20
C LEU A 13 62.54 46.84 8.12
N ALA A 14 61.99 47.85 8.81
CA ALA A 14 60.81 47.67 9.64
C ALA A 14 59.56 47.28 8.84
N LEU A 15 59.38 47.88 7.65
CA LEU A 15 58.26 47.55 6.75
C LEU A 15 58.36 46.14 6.19
N LEU A 16 59.57 45.63 5.94
CA LEU A 16 59.81 44.30 5.41
C LEU A 16 59.55 43.21 6.47
N VAL A 17 59.86 43.48 7.73
CA VAL A 17 59.52 42.59 8.87
C VAL A 17 58.01 42.53 9.10
N ILE A 18 57.31 43.67 8.97
CA ILE A 18 55.84 43.72 9.09
C ILE A 18 55.17 42.98 7.91
N LEU A 19 55.69 43.14 6.68
CA LEU A 19 55.18 42.41 5.51
C LEU A 19 55.42 40.89 5.62
N CYS A 20 56.59 40.46 6.12
CA CYS A 20 56.87 39.06 6.38
C CYS A 20 55.98 38.49 7.50
N GLY A 21 55.70 39.27 8.55
CA GLY A 21 54.78 38.85 9.62
C GLY A 21 53.34 38.68 9.14
N LEU A 22 52.85 39.58 8.28
CA LEU A 22 51.53 39.48 7.65
C LEU A 22 51.43 38.33 6.65
N ALA A 23 52.51 38.02 5.91
CA ALA A 23 52.55 36.87 5.03
C ALA A 23 52.44 35.55 5.82
N VAL A 24 53.17 35.40 6.93
CA VAL A 24 53.11 34.19 7.77
C VAL A 24 51.74 34.00 8.43
N ALA A 25 51.05 35.10 8.79
CA ALA A 25 49.68 35.04 9.30
C ALA A 25 48.64 34.65 8.24
N CYS A 26 48.84 35.00 6.96
CA CYS A 26 47.96 34.56 5.87
C CYS A 26 48.21 33.11 5.43
N PHE A 27 49.39 32.55 5.73
CA PHE A 27 49.73 31.14 5.46
C PHE A 27 49.52 30.21 6.66
N SER A 28 48.95 30.69 7.78
CA SER A 28 48.50 29.80 8.85
C SER A 28 47.45 28.88 8.27
N GLN A 29 47.83 27.62 8.12
CA GLN A 29 47.11 26.61 7.38
C GLN A 29 45.67 26.54 7.89
N GLN A 30 44.71 26.50 6.96
CA GLN A 30 43.43 25.90 7.25
C GLN A 30 43.74 24.46 7.65
N ILE A 31 43.72 24.18 8.95
CA ILE A 31 43.83 22.82 9.47
C ILE A 31 42.44 22.24 9.30
N TRP A 32 42.28 21.37 8.30
CA TRP A 32 41.08 20.56 8.14
C TRP A 32 41.20 19.44 9.18
N ALA A 33 40.62 19.67 10.35
CA ALA A 33 40.39 18.61 11.30
C ALA A 33 39.34 17.68 10.69
N ASP A 34 39.75 16.47 10.35
CA ASP A 34 38.88 15.39 9.88
C ASP A 34 38.52 14.54 11.10
N ASP A 35 37.28 14.09 11.20
CA ASP A 35 36.85 13.24 12.31
C ASP A 35 37.52 11.87 12.20
N TYR A 36 38.34 11.50 13.18
CA TYR A 36 39.08 10.25 13.21
C TYR A 36 38.66 9.39 14.41
N PHE A 37 38.22 8.17 14.14
CA PHE A 37 37.93 7.19 15.17
C PHE A 37 39.12 6.25 15.32
N ASN A 38 39.53 5.94 16.56
CA ASN A 38 40.62 4.99 16.78
C ASN A 38 40.08 3.54 16.68
N PRO A 39 40.36 2.79 15.60
CA PRO A 39 39.82 1.43 15.42
C PRO A 39 40.29 0.45 16.50
N ALA A 40 41.41 0.72 17.18
CA ALA A 40 41.93 -0.14 18.25
C ALA A 40 40.97 -0.26 19.46
N LEU A 41 39.99 0.65 19.58
CA LEU A 41 38.93 0.57 20.60
C LEU A 41 37.89 -0.52 20.30
N LEU A 42 37.79 -1.00 19.06
CA LEU A 42 36.89 -2.10 18.68
C LEU A 42 37.57 -3.48 18.79
N ASP A 43 38.90 -3.53 18.80
CA ASP A 43 39.69 -4.76 18.79
C ASP A 43 40.02 -5.29 20.21
N LEU A 44 39.46 -4.67 21.26
CA LEU A 44 39.78 -4.96 22.68
C LEU A 44 39.54 -6.44 23.08
N ASP A 45 38.55 -7.09 22.47
CA ASP A 45 38.15 -8.47 22.82
C ASP A 45 38.67 -9.53 21.83
N ASN A 46 39.31 -9.16 20.71
CA ASN A 46 39.75 -10.13 19.70
C ASN A 46 41.01 -9.72 18.90
N PRO A 47 42.22 -9.91 19.46
CA PRO A 47 43.48 -9.48 18.84
C PRO A 47 43.89 -10.25 17.57
N GLN A 48 43.15 -11.29 17.18
CA GLN A 48 43.36 -12.05 15.93
C GLN A 48 42.57 -11.47 14.74
N GLN A 49 41.68 -10.51 14.97
CA GLN A 49 40.87 -9.90 13.92
C GLN A 49 41.72 -8.82 13.21
N GLY A 50 41.92 -8.98 11.90
CA GLY A 50 42.67 -8.01 11.10
C GLY A 50 42.02 -6.63 11.15
N LYS A 51 42.82 -5.56 11.02
CA LYS A 51 42.35 -4.17 11.05
C LYS A 51 41.10 -3.98 10.17
N THR A 52 39.98 -3.66 10.80
CA THR A 52 38.71 -3.39 10.11
C THR A 52 38.80 -2.04 9.40
N ASP A 53 38.46 -1.98 8.11
CA ASP A 53 38.39 -0.73 7.36
C ASP A 53 37.12 0.05 7.75
N LEU A 54 37.30 1.15 8.47
CA LEU A 54 36.23 2.04 8.92
C LEU A 54 36.06 3.28 8.04
N SER A 55 36.80 3.38 6.93
CA SER A 55 36.82 4.58 6.08
C SER A 55 35.42 5.01 5.60
N ILE A 56 34.49 4.07 5.43
CA ILE A 56 33.10 4.35 5.04
C ILE A 56 32.26 4.98 6.16
N TYR A 57 32.62 4.75 7.42
CA TYR A 57 31.95 5.33 8.58
C TYR A 57 32.57 6.67 8.98
N GLU A 58 33.88 6.84 8.74
CA GLU A 58 34.61 8.08 9.02
C GLU A 58 34.41 9.13 7.94
N LYS A 59 34.58 8.77 6.66
CA LYS A 59 34.57 9.70 5.51
C LYS A 59 33.43 9.46 4.53
N GLY A 60 32.73 8.35 4.68
CA GLY A 60 31.60 7.98 3.83
C GLY A 60 30.25 8.42 4.43
N PRO A 61 29.14 7.89 3.90
CA PRO A 61 27.79 8.24 4.35
C PRO A 61 27.43 7.72 5.76
N GLY A 62 28.39 7.20 6.54
CA GLY A 62 28.16 6.66 7.88
C GLY A 62 27.48 5.27 7.90
N GLN A 63 27.27 4.65 6.73
CA GLN A 63 26.62 3.35 6.59
C GLN A 63 27.16 2.61 5.36
N ALA A 64 27.34 1.29 5.48
CA ALA A 64 27.85 0.44 4.41
C ALA A 64 26.81 0.23 3.28
N PRO A 65 27.22 0.05 2.01
CA PRO A 65 26.32 -0.39 0.94
C PRO A 65 25.81 -1.80 1.24
N GLY A 66 24.60 -2.10 0.77
CA GLY A 66 23.95 -3.37 1.07
C GLY A 66 22.43 -3.31 0.94
N GLN A 67 21.77 -4.38 1.36
CA GLN A 67 20.31 -4.48 1.39
C GLN A 67 19.79 -4.01 2.74
N TYR A 68 18.80 -3.11 2.71
CA TYR A 68 18.16 -2.59 3.90
C TYR A 68 16.64 -2.63 3.73
N GLN A 69 15.94 -3.09 4.75
CA GLN A 69 14.49 -2.94 4.84
C GLN A 69 14.18 -1.49 5.19
N VAL A 70 13.45 -0.79 4.30
CA VAL A 70 13.17 0.63 4.44
C VAL A 70 11.69 0.94 4.20
N ALA A 71 11.17 1.87 4.97
CA ALA A 71 9.90 2.53 4.66
C ALA A 71 10.13 3.53 3.53
N LEU A 72 9.50 3.31 2.38
CA LEU A 72 9.65 4.12 1.19
C LEU A 72 8.62 5.25 1.18
N PHE A 73 9.10 6.48 1.00
CA PHE A 73 8.27 7.67 0.87
C PHE A 73 8.52 8.35 -0.48
N ILE A 74 7.45 8.75 -1.17
CA ILE A 74 7.53 9.62 -2.36
C ILE A 74 6.79 10.91 -2.04
N ASN A 75 7.47 12.05 -2.14
CA ASN A 75 6.90 13.38 -1.85
C ASN A 75 6.14 13.40 -0.50
N ASN A 76 6.77 12.85 0.54
CA ASN A 76 6.27 12.71 1.91
C ASN A 76 5.08 11.74 2.12
N ASN A 77 4.63 11.04 1.09
CA ASN A 77 3.62 9.98 1.24
C ASN A 77 4.32 8.62 1.39
N LYS A 78 4.01 7.89 2.45
CA LYS A 78 4.46 6.50 2.61
C LYS A 78 3.80 5.66 1.52
N ILE A 79 4.62 5.00 0.70
CA ILE A 79 4.16 4.11 -0.36
C ILE A 79 4.06 2.70 0.19
N ASP A 80 5.17 2.17 0.72
CA ASP A 80 5.23 0.82 1.27
C ASP A 80 6.47 0.61 2.15
N THR A 81 6.79 -0.65 2.47
CA THR A 81 7.97 -1.04 3.21
C THR A 81 8.57 -2.27 2.54
N ARG A 82 9.80 -2.13 2.04
CA ARG A 82 10.45 -3.15 1.22
C ARG A 82 11.95 -3.17 1.45
N GLU A 83 12.59 -4.25 1.04
CA GLU A 83 14.05 -4.31 0.96
C GLU A 83 14.54 -3.55 -0.27
N VAL A 84 15.53 -2.67 -0.08
CA VAL A 84 16.17 -1.90 -1.15
C VAL A 84 17.68 -2.10 -1.07
N THR A 85 18.30 -2.36 -2.21
CA THR A 85 19.76 -2.40 -2.32
C THR A 85 20.30 -0.98 -2.47
N PHE A 86 21.25 -0.59 -1.63
CA PHE A 86 21.94 0.70 -1.69
C PHE A 86 23.38 0.51 -2.17
N LYS A 87 23.78 1.31 -3.16
CA LYS A 87 25.15 1.35 -3.68
C LYS A 87 25.78 2.70 -3.36
N LEU A 88 27.11 2.71 -3.21
CA LEU A 88 27.86 3.94 -3.01
C LEU A 88 27.90 4.73 -4.33
N HIS A 89 27.53 6.00 -4.29
CA HIS A 89 27.63 6.92 -5.41
C HIS A 89 28.42 8.15 -4.98
N LYS A 90 29.37 8.56 -5.82
CA LYS A 90 30.13 9.80 -5.63
C LYS A 90 29.53 10.89 -6.49
N ASP A 91 29.22 12.02 -5.87
CA ASP A 91 28.77 13.19 -6.62
C ASP A 91 29.94 13.89 -7.35
N ALA A 92 29.64 14.97 -8.08
CA ALA A 92 30.66 15.74 -8.80
C ALA A 92 31.66 16.47 -7.87
N LYS A 93 31.35 16.60 -6.57
CA LYS A 93 32.21 17.21 -5.55
C LYS A 93 33.10 16.18 -4.84
N GLY A 94 32.86 14.89 -5.09
CA GLY A 94 33.59 13.77 -4.48
C GLY A 94 32.94 13.21 -3.23
N ASP A 95 31.79 13.75 -2.81
CA ASP A 95 31.07 13.30 -1.62
C ASP A 95 30.39 11.96 -1.90
N SER A 96 30.58 11.00 -1.00
CA SER A 96 30.02 9.65 -1.13
C SER A 96 28.66 9.57 -0.43
N SER A 97 27.62 9.18 -1.16
CA SER A 97 26.28 8.95 -0.62
C SER A 97 25.77 7.56 -0.96
N LEU A 98 24.93 7.00 -0.10
CA LEU A 98 24.19 5.78 -0.42
C LEU A 98 22.99 6.12 -1.29
N GLN A 99 22.97 5.59 -2.52
CA GLN A 99 21.88 5.75 -3.46
C GLN A 99 21.13 4.43 -3.64
N PRO A 100 19.78 4.46 -3.69
CA PRO A 100 19.01 3.25 -3.93
C PRO A 100 19.22 2.74 -5.36
N CYS A 101 19.38 1.44 -5.50
CA CYS A 101 19.43 0.76 -6.78
C CYS A 101 18.03 0.27 -7.14
N PHE A 102 17.33 1.03 -7.98
CA PHE A 102 16.04 0.62 -8.52
C PHE A 102 16.19 0.16 -9.97
N SER A 103 15.42 -0.86 -10.36
CA SER A 103 15.25 -1.20 -11.77
C SER A 103 14.27 -0.23 -12.46
N LEU A 104 14.24 -0.23 -13.79
CA LEU A 104 13.17 0.47 -14.54
C LEU A 104 11.77 0.02 -14.13
N GLY A 105 11.60 -1.28 -13.87
CA GLY A 105 10.32 -1.84 -13.43
C GLY A 105 9.90 -1.32 -12.05
N ASP A 106 10.85 -1.16 -11.13
CA ASP A 106 10.60 -0.58 -9.81
C ASP A 106 10.13 0.87 -9.94
N LEU A 107 10.87 1.70 -10.70
CA LEU A 107 10.51 3.10 -10.89
C LEU A 107 9.13 3.25 -11.55
N LYS A 108 8.82 2.39 -12.52
CA LYS A 108 7.49 2.38 -13.17
C LYS A 108 6.37 2.02 -12.20
N ARG A 109 6.57 1.02 -11.32
CA ARG A 109 5.61 0.68 -10.25
C ARG A 109 5.44 1.80 -9.22
N LEU A 110 6.52 2.54 -8.95
CA LEU A 110 6.49 3.74 -8.10
C LEU A 110 5.85 4.96 -8.79
N GLY A 111 5.39 4.81 -10.03
CA GLY A 111 4.69 5.84 -10.79
C GLY A 111 5.59 6.78 -11.53
N VAL A 112 6.89 6.51 -11.67
CA VAL A 112 7.77 7.34 -12.47
C VAL A 112 7.52 7.08 -13.96
N LYS A 113 7.34 8.15 -14.75
CA LYS A 113 7.20 8.13 -16.21
C LYS A 113 8.54 7.82 -16.88
N THR A 114 9.00 6.58 -16.73
CA THR A 114 10.30 6.11 -17.24
C THR A 114 10.48 6.33 -18.75
N GLU A 115 9.39 6.33 -19.51
CA GLU A 115 9.39 6.52 -20.97
C GLU A 115 9.89 7.91 -21.39
N LYS A 116 9.78 8.92 -20.52
CA LYS A 116 10.29 10.28 -20.76
C LYS A 116 11.78 10.43 -20.47
N TYR A 117 12.40 9.45 -19.80
CA TYR A 117 13.77 9.51 -19.32
C TYR A 117 14.55 8.25 -19.73
N PRO A 118 14.82 8.05 -21.03
CA PRO A 118 15.49 6.83 -21.52
C PRO A 118 16.91 6.67 -20.97
N GLN A 119 17.54 7.76 -20.51
CA GLN A 119 18.87 7.75 -19.91
C GLN A 119 18.91 7.19 -18.49
N LEU A 120 17.76 6.87 -17.86
CA LEU A 120 17.70 6.28 -16.52
C LEU A 120 18.60 5.05 -16.38
N MET A 121 18.73 4.22 -17.41
CA MET A 121 19.55 2.99 -17.40
C MET A 121 20.87 3.12 -18.15
N ALA A 122 21.32 4.33 -18.46
CA ALA A 122 22.52 4.53 -19.30
C ALA A 122 23.80 3.94 -18.68
N LYS A 123 23.87 3.78 -17.35
CA LYS A 123 25.05 3.30 -16.62
C LYS A 123 24.93 1.83 -16.15
N GLY A 124 23.98 1.06 -16.68
CA GLY A 124 23.81 -0.35 -16.35
C GLY A 124 22.62 -0.63 -15.42
N GLU A 125 22.82 -1.44 -14.39
CA GLU A 125 21.75 -2.14 -13.66
C GLU A 125 20.87 -1.26 -12.75
N CYS A 126 21.39 -0.13 -12.26
CA CYS A 126 20.66 0.75 -11.34
C CYS A 126 20.23 2.02 -12.05
N ALA A 127 18.96 2.38 -11.91
CA ALA A 127 18.43 3.59 -12.50
C ALA A 127 19.02 4.85 -11.84
N GLU A 128 19.55 5.75 -12.66
CA GLU A 128 20.15 7.00 -12.21
C GLU A 128 19.09 8.10 -12.08
N LEU A 129 18.60 8.30 -10.85
CA LEU A 129 17.54 9.29 -10.55
C LEU A 129 17.93 10.74 -10.87
N SER A 130 19.22 11.08 -10.92
CA SER A 130 19.70 12.42 -11.25
C SER A 130 19.38 12.86 -12.69
N VAL A 131 19.04 11.92 -13.57
CA VAL A 131 18.53 12.19 -14.94
C VAL A 131 17.18 12.94 -14.91
N ILE A 132 16.39 12.76 -13.85
CA ILE A 132 15.11 13.47 -13.67
C ILE A 132 15.40 14.81 -12.99
N PRO A 133 15.13 15.96 -13.65
CA PRO A 133 15.41 17.26 -13.06
C PRO A 133 14.70 17.44 -11.72
N ALA A 134 15.42 17.91 -10.70
CA ALA A 134 14.91 18.09 -9.33
C ALA A 134 14.41 16.81 -8.63
N ALA A 135 14.75 15.63 -9.15
CA ALA A 135 14.59 14.39 -8.39
C ALA A 135 15.75 14.19 -7.41
N SER A 136 15.46 13.65 -6.23
CA SER A 136 16.48 13.27 -5.26
C SER A 136 16.05 12.06 -4.44
N ALA A 137 17.03 11.29 -3.98
CA ALA A 137 16.85 10.18 -3.07
C ALA A 137 17.71 10.39 -1.83
N THR A 138 17.08 10.34 -0.66
CA THR A 138 17.76 10.50 0.63
C THR A 138 17.45 9.30 1.51
N PHE A 139 18.49 8.54 1.86
CA PHE A 139 18.36 7.44 2.82
C PHE A 139 18.64 7.93 4.24
N LYS A 140 17.60 7.94 5.09
CA LYS A 140 17.71 8.22 6.52
C LYS A 140 17.89 6.91 7.29
N VAL A 141 19.14 6.48 7.40
CA VAL A 141 19.55 5.21 8.04
C VAL A 141 18.93 5.03 9.44
N ARG A 142 19.04 6.05 10.31
CA ARG A 142 18.55 5.99 11.70
C ARG A 142 17.05 5.72 11.82
N HIS A 143 16.27 6.09 10.81
CA HIS A 143 14.83 5.87 10.79
C HIS A 143 14.42 4.72 9.85
N GLN A 144 15.37 4.10 9.15
CA GLN A 144 15.11 3.13 8.07
C GLN A 144 14.13 3.70 7.03
N GLN A 145 14.32 4.97 6.64
CA GLN A 145 13.43 5.65 5.70
C GLN A 145 14.16 6.02 4.43
N LEU A 146 13.57 5.70 3.28
CA LEU A 146 14.01 6.19 1.99
C LEU A 146 13.04 7.28 1.52
N LEU A 147 13.53 8.51 1.44
CA LEU A 147 12.76 9.66 0.98
C LEU A 147 13.11 9.94 -0.48
N LEU A 148 12.15 9.75 -1.37
CA LEU A 148 12.23 10.13 -2.77
C LEU A 148 11.47 11.44 -2.98
N SER A 149 12.15 12.46 -3.49
CA SER A 149 11.53 13.67 -4.01
C SER A 149 11.50 13.54 -5.52
N ILE A 150 10.31 13.50 -6.14
CA ILE A 150 10.16 13.35 -7.59
C ILE A 150 9.15 14.39 -8.09
N PRO A 151 9.50 15.21 -9.10
CA PRO A 151 8.57 16.19 -9.65
C PRO A 151 7.29 15.55 -10.16
N GLN A 152 6.14 16.21 -9.95
CA GLN A 152 4.83 15.75 -10.43
C GLN A 152 4.79 15.58 -11.97
N SER A 153 5.60 16.33 -12.72
CA SER A 153 5.72 16.17 -14.18
C SER A 153 6.32 14.82 -14.59
N ALA A 154 7.20 14.27 -13.74
CA ALA A 154 7.86 12.98 -13.90
C ALA A 154 7.08 11.83 -13.25
N LEU A 155 6.07 12.12 -12.44
CA LEU A 155 5.15 11.12 -11.88
C LEU A 155 3.91 10.94 -12.78
N GLY A 156 3.45 9.71 -12.90
CA GLY A 156 2.15 9.32 -13.42
C GLY A 156 1.05 9.61 -12.39
N GLN A 157 -0.19 9.55 -12.85
CA GLN A 157 -1.34 9.55 -11.95
C GLN A 157 -1.42 8.16 -11.32
N ILE A 158 -0.83 7.98 -10.14
CA ILE A 158 -1.14 6.84 -9.27
C ILE A 158 -2.16 7.33 -8.25
N PRO A 159 -3.42 6.89 -8.34
CA PRO A 159 -4.43 7.22 -7.35
C PRO A 159 -4.01 6.75 -5.96
N ARG A 160 -4.48 7.44 -4.92
CA ARG A 160 -4.15 7.05 -3.55
C ARG A 160 -4.78 5.70 -3.24
N GLY A 161 -4.00 4.76 -2.73
CA GLY A 161 -4.47 3.40 -2.45
C GLY A 161 -4.49 2.48 -3.68
N TYR A 162 -3.85 2.88 -4.79
CA TYR A 162 -3.65 2.00 -5.93
C TYR A 162 -2.78 0.78 -5.57
N ILE A 163 -3.22 -0.40 -6.01
CA ILE A 163 -2.52 -1.67 -5.90
C ILE A 163 -2.29 -2.17 -7.32
N ASP A 164 -1.09 -2.66 -7.63
CA ASP A 164 -0.81 -3.26 -8.94
C ASP A 164 -1.67 -4.53 -9.08
N PRO A 165 -2.45 -4.69 -10.17
CA PRO A 165 -3.28 -5.88 -10.34
C PRO A 165 -2.49 -7.20 -10.40
N LYS A 166 -1.17 -7.15 -10.57
CA LYS A 166 -0.28 -8.33 -10.44
C LYS A 166 -0.16 -8.84 -9.00
N ASP A 167 -0.43 -7.98 -8.02
CA ASP A 167 -0.41 -8.32 -6.60
C ASP A 167 -1.76 -8.89 -6.13
N PHE A 168 -2.76 -8.98 -7.01
CA PHE A 168 -4.05 -9.59 -6.69
C PHE A 168 -3.90 -11.12 -6.55
N ASP A 169 -4.28 -11.62 -5.37
CA ASP A 169 -4.27 -13.04 -5.08
C ASP A 169 -5.65 -13.65 -5.35
N GLU A 170 -5.69 -14.66 -6.22
CA GLU A 170 -6.90 -15.43 -6.54
C GLU A 170 -7.36 -16.32 -5.37
N GLY A 171 -6.50 -16.46 -4.34
CA GLY A 171 -6.72 -17.26 -3.15
C GLY A 171 -6.46 -18.75 -3.40
N ILE A 172 -6.94 -19.57 -2.46
CA ILE A 172 -6.75 -21.02 -2.49
C ILE A 172 -8.01 -21.77 -2.93
N THR A 173 -7.79 -22.98 -3.45
CA THR A 173 -8.89 -23.91 -3.72
C THR A 173 -9.50 -24.38 -2.40
N ALA A 174 -10.78 -24.09 -2.20
CA ALA A 174 -11.46 -24.38 -0.93
C ALA A 174 -12.98 -24.57 -1.13
N GLY A 175 -13.55 -25.49 -0.36
CA GLY A 175 -15.00 -25.62 -0.18
C GLY A 175 -15.48 -24.78 1.01
N LEU A 176 -16.65 -24.17 0.86
CA LEU A 176 -17.27 -23.30 1.85
C LEU A 176 -18.72 -23.75 2.08
N LEU A 177 -19.18 -23.68 3.32
CA LEU A 177 -20.60 -23.88 3.66
C LEU A 177 -20.97 -22.95 4.79
N ASN A 178 -21.75 -21.91 4.46
CA ASN A 178 -22.40 -21.08 5.47
C ASN A 178 -23.83 -21.56 5.65
N TYR A 179 -24.29 -21.67 6.89
CA TYR A 179 -25.65 -22.05 7.21
C TYR A 179 -26.23 -21.14 8.29
N SER A 180 -27.53 -20.90 8.21
CA SER A 180 -28.29 -20.24 9.28
C SER A 180 -29.62 -20.94 9.45
N THR A 181 -29.96 -21.25 10.70
CA THR A 181 -31.23 -21.87 11.06
C THR A 181 -32.01 -20.93 11.98
N ASN A 182 -33.31 -20.84 11.77
CA ASN A 182 -34.22 -20.08 12.60
C ASN A 182 -35.46 -20.93 12.86
N ALA A 183 -35.93 -20.97 14.10
CA ALA A 183 -37.16 -21.63 14.46
C ALA A 183 -37.97 -20.73 15.39
N SER A 184 -39.28 -20.69 15.19
CA SER A 184 -40.19 -19.96 16.05
C SER A 184 -41.47 -20.76 16.30
N GLN A 185 -42.00 -20.63 17.51
CA GLN A 185 -43.28 -21.20 17.91
C GLN A 185 -44.10 -20.07 18.52
N SER A 186 -45.36 -19.98 18.12
CA SER A 186 -46.33 -19.04 18.64
C SER A 186 -47.55 -19.80 19.13
N HIS A 187 -47.91 -19.58 20.40
CA HIS A 187 -49.08 -20.17 21.01
C HIS A 187 -50.21 -19.14 21.06
N ALA A 188 -51.38 -19.51 20.54
CA ALA A 188 -52.53 -18.64 20.51
C ALA A 188 -53.15 -18.50 21.91
N ARG A 189 -53.36 -17.27 22.37
CA ARG A 189 -53.97 -16.98 23.69
C ARG A 189 -55.50 -16.92 23.67
N GLN A 190 -56.10 -16.82 22.48
CA GLN A 190 -57.55 -16.76 22.30
C GLN A 190 -58.12 -18.14 22.01
N PRO A 191 -59.23 -18.54 22.67
CA PRO A 191 -59.95 -19.76 22.35
C PRO A 191 -60.37 -19.79 20.86
N GLY A 192 -60.10 -20.90 20.16
CA GLY A 192 -60.45 -21.10 18.75
C GLY A 192 -59.42 -20.57 17.72
N LYS A 193 -58.30 -19.99 18.16
CA LYS A 193 -57.16 -19.65 17.30
C LYS A 193 -56.11 -20.77 17.36
N GLN A 194 -55.43 -21.01 16.23
CA GLN A 194 -54.46 -22.09 16.09
C GLN A 194 -53.05 -21.63 16.44
N ASP A 195 -52.27 -22.55 17.03
CA ASP A 195 -50.84 -22.39 17.22
C ASP A 195 -50.12 -22.40 15.86
N ASN A 196 -48.97 -21.73 15.80
CA ASN A 196 -48.15 -21.68 14.60
C ASN A 196 -46.69 -21.98 14.93
N SER A 197 -46.05 -22.77 14.08
CA SER A 197 -44.62 -23.03 14.11
C SER A 197 -43.99 -22.70 12.77
N SER A 198 -42.77 -22.19 12.79
CA SER A 198 -41.97 -22.01 11.57
C SER A 198 -40.53 -22.41 11.81
N GLN A 199 -39.94 -23.05 10.81
CA GLN A 199 -38.55 -23.46 10.77
C GLN A 199 -37.99 -23.06 9.41
N TYR A 200 -36.88 -22.35 9.42
CA TYR A 200 -36.23 -21.84 8.22
C TYR A 200 -34.74 -22.16 8.28
N VAL A 201 -34.22 -22.75 7.22
CA VAL A 201 -32.80 -23.06 7.06
C VAL A 201 -32.31 -22.42 5.77
N ASN A 202 -31.26 -21.64 5.90
CA ASN A 202 -30.50 -21.00 4.83
C ASN A 202 -29.19 -21.76 4.65
N LEU A 203 -28.91 -22.24 3.44
CA LEU A 203 -27.66 -22.90 3.08
C LEU A 203 -26.98 -22.12 1.95
N ARG A 204 -25.71 -21.79 2.13
CA ARG A 204 -24.88 -21.09 1.15
C ARG A 204 -23.58 -21.87 0.91
N PRO A 205 -23.65 -23.01 0.19
CA PRO A 205 -22.44 -23.70 -0.22
C PRO A 205 -21.70 -22.90 -1.29
N GLY A 206 -20.37 -23.02 -1.29
CA GLY A 206 -19.50 -22.40 -2.25
C GLY A 206 -18.25 -23.23 -2.51
N LEU A 207 -17.67 -23.04 -3.68
CA LEU A 207 -16.42 -23.67 -4.09
C LEU A 207 -15.54 -22.64 -4.77
N ASN A 208 -14.29 -22.55 -4.36
CA ASN A 208 -13.27 -21.71 -4.98
C ASN A 208 -12.27 -22.63 -5.69
N ILE A 209 -12.01 -22.39 -6.97
CA ILE A 209 -10.99 -23.10 -7.75
C ILE A 209 -10.25 -22.07 -8.62
N GLY A 210 -9.04 -21.70 -8.21
CA GLY A 210 -8.34 -20.56 -8.80
C GLY A 210 -9.21 -19.30 -8.77
N ALA A 211 -9.28 -18.58 -9.89
CA ALA A 211 -10.09 -17.37 -10.04
C ALA A 211 -11.61 -17.61 -10.09
N TRP A 212 -12.07 -18.86 -10.15
CA TRP A 212 -13.49 -19.17 -10.22
C TRP A 212 -14.11 -19.34 -8.83
N ARG A 213 -15.22 -18.64 -8.62
CA ARG A 213 -16.00 -18.65 -7.39
C ARG A 213 -17.40 -19.15 -7.71
N VAL A 214 -17.68 -20.40 -7.38
CA VAL A 214 -19.01 -21.00 -7.54
C VAL A 214 -19.78 -20.78 -6.24
N ARG A 215 -21.00 -20.27 -6.35
CA ARG A 215 -21.88 -19.98 -5.22
C ARG A 215 -23.27 -20.52 -5.51
N ASN A 216 -23.89 -21.07 -4.47
CA ASN A 216 -25.30 -21.43 -4.47
C ASN A 216 -25.96 -20.85 -3.22
N TYR A 217 -27.22 -20.45 -3.35
CA TYR A 217 -28.05 -20.10 -2.22
C TYR A 217 -29.32 -20.93 -2.25
N SER A 218 -29.49 -21.76 -1.23
CA SER A 218 -30.63 -22.65 -1.08
C SER A 218 -31.33 -22.38 0.24
N THR A 219 -32.65 -22.51 0.24
CA THR A 219 -33.49 -22.29 1.40
C THR A 219 -34.41 -23.47 1.61
N TRP A 220 -34.62 -23.84 2.86
CA TRP A 220 -35.63 -24.78 3.28
C TRP A 220 -36.52 -24.10 4.29
N ASN A 221 -37.82 -24.19 4.09
CA ASN A 221 -38.81 -23.63 5.00
C ASN A 221 -39.84 -24.69 5.34
N ARG A 222 -40.25 -24.72 6.60
CA ARG A 222 -41.37 -25.51 7.09
C ARG A 222 -42.23 -24.63 7.98
N SER A 223 -43.53 -24.62 7.74
CA SER A 223 -44.51 -23.92 8.58
C SER A 223 -45.67 -24.84 8.90
N THR A 224 -46.06 -24.87 10.18
CA THR A 224 -47.21 -25.63 10.65
C THR A 224 -48.19 -24.70 11.32
N THR A 225 -49.42 -24.63 10.82
CA THR A 225 -50.51 -23.85 11.43
C THR A 225 -51.63 -24.81 11.81
N GLY A 226 -51.86 -24.97 13.11
CA GLY A 226 -52.77 -26.00 13.63
C GLY A 226 -52.32 -27.41 13.23
N HIS A 227 -53.06 -28.06 12.32
CA HIS A 227 -52.77 -29.40 11.78
C HIS A 227 -52.22 -29.38 10.35
N GLU A 228 -52.18 -28.22 9.70
CA GLU A 228 -51.66 -28.10 8.33
C GLU A 228 -50.16 -27.85 8.36
N GLU A 229 -49.42 -28.66 7.62
CA GLU A 229 -47.98 -28.53 7.45
C GLU A 229 -47.63 -28.24 6.00
N GLN A 230 -46.78 -27.24 5.79
CA GLN A 230 -46.19 -26.92 4.50
C GLN A 230 -44.67 -26.98 4.64
N HIS A 231 -44.01 -27.59 3.67
CA HIS A 231 -42.56 -27.59 3.55
C HIS A 231 -42.16 -27.26 2.12
N SER A 232 -41.10 -26.49 1.95
CA SER A 232 -40.52 -26.18 0.64
C SER A 232 -39.01 -26.13 0.72
N PHE A 233 -38.37 -26.65 -0.33
CA PHE A 233 -36.96 -26.46 -0.59
C PHE A 233 -36.82 -25.69 -1.90
N SER A 234 -35.99 -24.66 -1.93
CA SER A 234 -35.81 -23.83 -3.11
C SER A 234 -34.35 -23.40 -3.24
N SER A 235 -33.76 -23.70 -4.39
CA SER A 235 -32.47 -23.14 -4.81
C SER A 235 -32.74 -21.79 -5.48
N VAL A 236 -32.36 -20.71 -4.81
CA VAL A 236 -32.65 -19.33 -5.24
C VAL A 236 -31.77 -18.91 -6.41
N TYR A 237 -30.46 -19.17 -6.31
CA TYR A 237 -29.52 -18.95 -7.40
C TYR A 237 -28.34 -19.90 -7.31
N THR A 238 -27.77 -20.22 -8.48
CA THR A 238 -26.49 -20.90 -8.63
C THR A 238 -25.73 -20.21 -9.75
N TYR A 239 -24.52 -19.74 -9.44
CA TYR A 239 -23.67 -19.09 -10.43
C TYR A 239 -22.20 -19.38 -10.18
N ALA A 240 -21.41 -19.25 -11.24
CA ALA A 240 -19.97 -19.19 -11.20
C ALA A 240 -19.54 -17.78 -11.61
N GLN A 241 -18.72 -17.15 -10.78
CA GLN A 241 -18.18 -15.82 -11.03
C GLN A 241 -16.67 -15.88 -11.16
N ARG A 242 -16.11 -15.01 -12.00
CA ARG A 242 -14.68 -14.79 -12.13
C ARG A 242 -14.38 -13.33 -12.46
N ASP A 243 -13.37 -12.79 -11.82
CA ASP A 243 -12.88 -11.45 -12.07
C ASP A 243 -11.98 -11.41 -13.32
N ILE A 244 -12.20 -10.41 -14.17
CA ILE A 244 -11.39 -10.11 -15.36
C ILE A 244 -10.68 -8.77 -15.14
N VAL A 245 -9.52 -8.87 -14.50
CA VAL A 245 -8.65 -7.76 -14.13
C VAL A 245 -8.33 -6.83 -15.30
N ALA A 246 -8.07 -7.37 -16.50
CA ALA A 246 -7.74 -6.58 -17.68
C ALA A 246 -8.85 -5.62 -18.11
N MET A 247 -10.11 -5.94 -17.80
CA MET A 247 -11.29 -5.12 -18.11
C MET A 247 -11.83 -4.38 -16.89
N LYS A 248 -11.29 -4.63 -15.68
CA LYS A 248 -11.85 -4.17 -14.40
C LYS A 248 -13.32 -4.58 -14.26
N SER A 249 -13.61 -5.85 -14.54
CA SER A 249 -14.98 -6.36 -14.64
C SER A 249 -15.10 -7.74 -14.01
N ASP A 250 -16.28 -8.09 -13.53
CA ASP A 250 -16.65 -9.44 -13.14
C ASP A 250 -17.48 -10.14 -14.23
N LEU A 251 -17.15 -11.40 -14.49
CA LEU A 251 -17.92 -12.29 -15.35
C LEU A 251 -18.74 -13.24 -14.47
N THR A 252 -20.06 -13.15 -14.57
CA THR A 252 -21.00 -14.02 -13.86
C THR A 252 -21.74 -14.92 -14.85
N VAL A 253 -21.68 -16.23 -14.64
CA VAL A 253 -22.33 -17.27 -15.46
C VAL A 253 -23.27 -18.11 -14.60
N GLY A 254 -24.53 -18.22 -14.99
CA GLY A 254 -25.56 -18.98 -14.29
C GLY A 254 -26.77 -18.13 -13.96
N GLN A 255 -27.39 -18.40 -12.82
CA GLN A 255 -28.58 -17.70 -12.34
C GLN A 255 -28.16 -16.50 -11.48
N SER A 256 -28.55 -15.29 -11.88
CA SER A 256 -28.30 -14.06 -11.12
C SER A 256 -29.39 -13.02 -11.44
N SER A 257 -29.22 -11.79 -10.99
CA SER A 257 -30.10 -10.65 -11.31
C SER A 257 -29.29 -9.49 -11.87
N SER A 258 -29.87 -8.73 -12.80
CA SER A 258 -29.18 -7.60 -13.41
C SER A 258 -29.00 -6.43 -12.42
N PRO A 259 -27.97 -5.59 -12.60
CA PRO A 259 -27.87 -4.30 -11.91
C PRO A 259 -29.12 -3.45 -12.12
N ALA A 260 -29.42 -2.61 -11.13
CA ALA A 260 -30.61 -1.76 -11.10
C ALA A 260 -30.30 -0.27 -11.30
N ASP A 261 -29.17 0.06 -11.93
CA ASP A 261 -28.67 1.45 -11.99
C ASP A 261 -29.52 2.35 -12.90
N VAL A 262 -30.09 1.79 -13.97
CA VAL A 262 -30.90 2.53 -14.97
C VAL A 262 -32.29 1.91 -15.13
N PHE A 263 -32.40 0.58 -15.04
CA PHE A 263 -33.65 -0.16 -15.19
C PHE A 263 -33.90 -1.02 -13.97
N ASP A 264 -35.13 -1.50 -13.82
CA ASP A 264 -35.44 -2.46 -12.77
C ASP A 264 -34.61 -3.75 -12.94
N SER A 265 -34.15 -4.30 -11.81
CA SER A 265 -33.40 -5.55 -11.78
C SER A 265 -34.28 -6.70 -12.28
N VAL A 266 -33.78 -7.47 -13.24
CA VAL A 266 -34.46 -8.67 -13.74
C VAL A 266 -33.64 -9.92 -13.41
N PRO A 267 -34.27 -10.99 -12.89
CA PRO A 267 -33.60 -12.28 -12.73
C PRO A 267 -33.35 -12.90 -14.11
N TYR A 268 -32.18 -13.51 -14.29
CA TYR A 268 -31.79 -14.14 -15.54
C TYR A 268 -31.04 -15.44 -15.29
N THR A 269 -30.97 -16.29 -16.32
CA THR A 269 -30.07 -17.44 -16.39
C THR A 269 -29.25 -17.31 -17.67
N GLY A 270 -27.95 -17.04 -17.54
CA GLY A 270 -27.11 -16.71 -18.68
C GLY A 270 -25.72 -16.23 -18.28
N MET A 271 -25.16 -15.32 -19.06
CA MET A 271 -23.84 -14.72 -18.83
C MET A 271 -23.98 -13.21 -18.71
N GLN A 272 -23.24 -12.61 -17.79
CA GLN A 272 -23.15 -11.17 -17.60
C GLN A 272 -21.69 -10.79 -17.39
N LEU A 273 -21.26 -9.73 -18.07
CA LEU A 273 -19.99 -9.07 -17.83
C LEU A 273 -20.32 -7.67 -17.30
N ASN A 274 -19.90 -7.36 -16.09
CA ASN A 274 -20.20 -6.10 -15.43
C ASN A 274 -18.92 -5.43 -14.93
N SER A 275 -18.84 -4.10 -15.02
CA SER A 275 -17.69 -3.38 -14.46
C SER A 275 -17.73 -3.40 -12.94
N ASP A 276 -16.61 -3.72 -12.31
CA ASP A 276 -16.51 -3.80 -10.86
C ASP A 276 -15.78 -2.57 -10.31
N SER A 277 -16.51 -1.72 -9.57
CA SER A 277 -15.94 -0.56 -8.90
C SER A 277 -15.04 -0.95 -7.74
N ASP A 278 -15.14 -2.17 -7.20
CA ASP A 278 -14.28 -2.60 -6.11
C ASP A 278 -12.83 -2.82 -6.52
N MET A 279 -12.58 -3.01 -7.83
CA MET A 279 -11.24 -3.02 -8.42
C MET A 279 -10.62 -1.63 -8.58
N LEU A 280 -11.38 -0.56 -8.33
CA LEU A 280 -10.85 0.81 -8.36
C LEU A 280 -10.25 1.18 -7.00
N PRO A 281 -9.21 2.04 -6.97
CA PRO A 281 -8.70 2.59 -5.72
C PRO A 281 -9.79 3.35 -4.98
N ASP A 282 -9.74 3.36 -3.65
CA ASP A 282 -10.75 4.02 -2.80
C ASP A 282 -10.96 5.50 -3.14
N SER A 283 -9.93 6.19 -3.65
CA SER A 283 -10.05 7.59 -4.10
C SER A 283 -10.96 7.78 -5.32
N GLU A 284 -11.37 6.70 -5.99
CA GLU A 284 -12.21 6.68 -7.19
C GLU A 284 -13.57 5.97 -6.97
N LYS A 285 -13.82 5.40 -5.78
CA LYS A 285 -15.06 4.67 -5.47
C LYS A 285 -16.23 5.61 -5.12
N GLY A 286 -17.46 5.18 -5.45
CA GLY A 286 -18.73 5.82 -5.07
C GLY A 286 -19.37 5.29 -3.79
N TYR A 287 -20.54 5.83 -3.40
CA TYR A 287 -21.25 5.62 -2.13
C TYR A 287 -21.96 4.24 -1.99
N ALA A 288 -22.04 3.68 -0.77
CA ALA A 288 -22.77 2.44 -0.45
C ALA A 288 -23.98 2.68 0.51
N PRO A 289 -25.17 2.08 0.27
CA PRO A 289 -26.38 2.35 1.05
C PRO A 289 -26.48 1.56 2.36
N ILE A 290 -27.09 2.17 3.38
CA ILE A 290 -27.32 1.59 4.71
C ILE A 290 -28.84 1.49 4.95
N ILE A 291 -29.35 0.29 5.25
CA ILE A 291 -30.75 0.06 5.64
C ILE A 291 -30.88 0.24 7.16
N ARG A 292 -31.76 1.14 7.61
CA ARG A 292 -32.07 1.40 9.03
C ARG A 292 -33.57 1.34 9.27
N GLY A 293 -34.00 0.83 10.43
CA GLY A 293 -35.41 0.72 10.81
C GLY A 293 -35.64 0.65 12.32
N THR A 294 -36.90 0.66 12.74
CA THR A 294 -37.28 0.46 14.15
C THR A 294 -38.35 -0.61 14.25
N ALA A 295 -38.24 -1.51 15.21
CA ALA A 295 -39.22 -2.54 15.51
C ALA A 295 -39.80 -2.33 16.93
N HIS A 296 -41.13 -2.28 17.06
CA HIS A 296 -41.82 -2.03 18.33
C HIS A 296 -41.98 -3.28 19.22
N SER A 297 -41.75 -4.47 18.67
CA SER A 297 -41.79 -5.76 19.35
C SER A 297 -40.66 -6.65 18.84
N ASN A 298 -40.52 -7.87 19.38
CA ASN A 298 -39.75 -8.91 18.69
C ASN A 298 -40.39 -9.08 17.30
N ALA A 299 -39.59 -8.92 16.24
CA ALA A 299 -40.07 -8.90 14.87
C ALA A 299 -39.21 -9.80 13.98
N LEU A 300 -39.84 -10.51 13.07
CA LEU A 300 -39.16 -11.22 12.01
C LEU A 300 -38.92 -10.25 10.85
N VAL A 301 -37.68 -9.79 10.69
CA VAL A 301 -37.28 -8.97 9.54
C VAL A 301 -37.02 -9.89 8.36
N MET A 302 -37.72 -9.65 7.25
CA MET A 302 -37.57 -10.40 6.02
C MET A 302 -37.32 -9.41 4.87
N VAL A 303 -36.13 -9.48 4.27
CA VAL A 303 -35.75 -8.69 3.11
C VAL A 303 -35.94 -9.55 1.87
N ARG A 304 -36.68 -9.01 0.90
CA ARG A 304 -36.90 -9.65 -0.39
C ARG A 304 -36.28 -8.82 -1.52
N GLN A 305 -35.71 -9.51 -2.49
CA GLN A 305 -35.27 -8.94 -3.75
C GLN A 305 -35.79 -9.85 -4.87
N ASN A 306 -36.46 -9.28 -5.87
CA ASN A 306 -37.05 -10.02 -6.99
C ASN A 306 -37.92 -11.21 -6.57
N GLY A 307 -38.69 -11.04 -5.48
CA GLY A 307 -39.59 -12.08 -4.94
C GLY A 307 -38.93 -13.13 -4.03
N TYR A 308 -37.60 -13.21 -4.00
CA TYR A 308 -36.85 -14.16 -3.17
C TYR A 308 -36.43 -13.55 -1.83
N VAL A 309 -36.49 -14.34 -0.76
CA VAL A 309 -36.02 -13.94 0.57
C VAL A 309 -34.49 -14.03 0.63
N ILE A 310 -33.81 -12.88 0.66
CA ILE A 310 -32.34 -12.80 0.69
C ILE A 310 -31.79 -12.70 2.12
N TYR A 311 -32.61 -12.22 3.05
CA TYR A 311 -32.27 -12.11 4.47
C TYR A 311 -33.52 -12.29 5.33
N GLN A 312 -33.42 -13.12 6.35
CA GLN A 312 -34.47 -13.28 7.35
C GLN A 312 -33.83 -13.44 8.72
N ASN A 313 -34.17 -12.56 9.66
CA ASN A 313 -33.65 -12.61 11.01
C ASN A 313 -34.68 -12.10 12.01
N THR A 314 -34.66 -12.62 13.24
CA THR A 314 -35.50 -12.12 14.33
C THR A 314 -34.75 -11.03 15.07
N VAL A 315 -35.35 -9.84 15.16
CA VAL A 315 -34.78 -8.69 15.87
C VAL A 315 -35.54 -8.43 17.15
N ALA A 316 -34.83 -8.02 18.19
CA ALA A 316 -35.41 -7.62 19.46
C ALA A 316 -36.07 -6.23 19.36
N PRO A 317 -37.01 -5.87 20.25
CA PRO A 317 -37.64 -4.55 20.29
C PRO A 317 -36.64 -3.46 20.67
N ARG A 318 -35.99 -2.86 19.66
CA ARG A 318 -35.34 -1.54 19.66
C ARG A 318 -34.85 -1.23 18.23
N CYS A 319 -34.23 -0.06 18.03
CA CYS A 319 -33.67 0.38 16.74
C CYS A 319 -32.71 -0.68 16.14
N VAL A 320 -32.84 -0.92 14.82
CA VAL A 320 -31.98 -1.80 14.01
C VAL A 320 -31.35 -0.99 12.88
#